data_AF-A0A919J3R4-F1
#
_entry.id   AF-A0A919J3R4-F1
#
_cell.length_a   1.000
_cell.length_b   1.000
_cell.length_c   1.000
_cell.angle_alpha   90.00
_cell.angle_beta   90.00
_cell.angle_gamma   90.00
#
_symmetry.space_group_name_H-M   'P 1'
#
loop_
_entity.id
_entity.type
_entity.pdbx_description
1 polymer ?
#
loop_
_entity_poly.entity_id
_entity_poly.type
_entity_poly.pdbx_seq_one_letter_code
_entity_poly.pdbx_strand_id
1 'polypeptide(L)' 'MAGNPEAGRDQQSGVVPPLPVWAGEGVDLIKDVPSAADLVTALAGEAEIALARAGRGRPAT' A
#
# COMPACT_ATOMS: atom_id res chain seq x y z
N MET A 1 13.64 -23.99 -4.97
CA MET A 1 12.72 -23.01 -5.59
C MET A 1 13.53 -21.77 -5.91
N ALA A 2 14.05 -21.64 -7.13
CA ALA A 2 14.64 -20.38 -7.60
C ALA A 2 13.49 -19.51 -8.11
N GLY A 3 13.34 -18.29 -7.60
CA GLY A 3 12.32 -17.35 -8.06
C GLY A 3 12.51 -17.04 -9.55
N ASN A 4 11.45 -17.13 -10.34
CA ASN A 4 11.50 -16.88 -11.78
C ASN A 4 11.90 -15.41 -12.04
N PRO A 5 13.06 -15.13 -12.67
CA PRO A 5 13.54 -13.77 -12.93
C PRO A 5 12.62 -12.97 -13.88
N GLU A 6 11.71 -13.63 -14.59
CA GLU A 6 10.76 -12.98 -15.49
C GLU A 6 9.62 -12.27 -14.75
N ALA A 7 9.28 -12.70 -13.53
CA ALA A 7 8.19 -12.12 -12.74
C ALA A 7 8.39 -10.62 -12.45
N GLY A 8 9.64 -10.19 -12.22
CA GLY A 8 9.95 -8.79 -11.95
C GLY A 8 9.79 -7.86 -13.16
N ARG A 9 9.78 -8.40 -14.39
CA ARG A 9 9.64 -7.64 -15.64
C ARG A 9 8.18 -7.44 -16.04
N ASP A 10 7.34 -8.44 -15.80
CA ASP A 10 5.90 -8.36 -16.04
C ASP A 10 5.22 -7.33 -15.13
N GLN A 11 5.66 -7.28 -13.87
CA GLN A 11 5.21 -6.27 -12.89
C GLN A 11 5.51 -4.83 -13.34
N GLN A 12 6.60 -4.60 -14.06
CA GLN A 12 6.97 -3.27 -14.56
C GLN A 12 6.27 -2.91 -15.88
N SER A 13 5.78 -3.90 -16.63
CA SER A 13 5.15 -3.72 -17.95
C SER A 13 3.62 -3.78 -17.92
N GLY A 14 3.00 -4.10 -16.78
CA GLY A 14 1.55 -4.17 -16.63
C GLY A 14 0.90 -5.40 -17.28
N VAL A 15 1.71 -6.38 -17.69
CA VAL A 15 1.22 -7.65 -18.24
C VAL A 15 0.79 -8.54 -17.07
N VAL A 16 -0.51 -8.83 -16.99
CA VAL A 16 -1.08 -9.70 -15.95
C VAL A 16 -0.64 -11.15 -16.23
N PRO A 17 0.09 -11.82 -15.32
CA PRO A 17 0.52 -13.19 -15.54
C PRO A 17 -0.67 -14.16 -15.60
N PRO A 18 -0.52 -15.33 -16.24
CA PRO A 18 -1.55 -16.37 -16.26
C PRO A 18 -1.83 -17.01 -14.88
N LEU A 19 -1.05 -16.67 -13.86
CA LEU A 19 -1.29 -17.05 -12.47
C LEU A 19 -2.11 -15.95 -11.75
N PRO A 20 -2.99 -16.32 -10.80
CA PRO A 20 -3.80 -15.35 -10.10
C PRO A 20 -2.93 -14.30 -9.39
N VAL A 21 -3.18 -13.03 -9.71
CA VAL A 21 -2.62 -11.89 -8.97
C VAL A 21 -3.41 -11.79 -7.67
N TRP A 22 -2.73 -11.98 -6.54
CA TRP A 22 -3.33 -11.83 -5.23
C TRP A 22 -3.44 -10.34 -4.90
N ALA A 23 -4.67 -9.86 -4.71
CA ALA A 23 -4.95 -8.51 -4.26
C ALA A 23 -5.89 -8.56 -3.05
N GLY A 24 -5.65 -7.68 -2.08
CA GLY A 24 -6.56 -7.46 -0.96
C GLY A 24 -7.65 -6.45 -1.32
N GLU A 25 -8.69 -6.39 -0.49
CA GLU A 25 -9.85 -5.48 -0.68
C GLU A 25 -9.46 -4.01 -0.88
N GLY A 26 -8.39 -3.55 -0.24
CA GLY A 26 -7.92 -2.16 -0.34
C GLY A 26 -7.16 -1.82 -1.62
N VAL A 27 -6.97 -2.75 -2.56
CA VAL A 27 -6.16 -2.50 -3.77
C VAL A 27 -6.67 -1.32 -4.59
N ASP A 28 -7.99 -1.13 -4.61
CA ASP A 28 -8.63 -0.03 -5.35
C ASP A 28 -8.35 1.34 -4.73
N LEU A 29 -7.81 1.42 -3.53
CA LEU A 29 -7.40 2.67 -2.89
C LEU A 29 -6.00 3.12 -3.33
N ILE A 30 -5.20 2.25 -3.94
CA ILE A 30 -3.85 2.57 -4.40
C ILE A 30 -3.95 3.29 -5.76
N LYS A 31 -3.50 4.55 -5.82
CA LYS A 31 -3.63 5.42 -7.01
C LYS A 31 -2.30 5.88 -7.59
N ASP A 32 -1.20 5.59 -6.91
CA ASP A 32 0.15 6.00 -7.25
C ASP A 32 1.17 4.92 -6.90
N VAL A 33 2.41 5.15 -7.35
CA VAL A 33 3.55 4.25 -7.11
C VAL A 33 4.75 5.08 -6.63
N PRO A 34 4.70 5.60 -5.39
CA PRO A 34 5.81 6.36 -4.79
C PRO A 34 7.01 5.46 -4.49
N SER A 35 8.15 6.08 -4.17
CA SER A 35 9.27 5.32 -3.60
C SER A 35 8.85 4.70 -2.26
N ALA A 36 9.46 3.58 -1.87
CA ALA A 36 9.15 2.94 -0.60
C ALA A 36 9.43 3.86 0.60
N ALA A 37 10.48 4.69 0.52
CA ALA A 37 10.83 5.63 1.57
C ALA A 37 9.76 6.73 1.73
N ASP A 38 9.30 7.30 0.61
CA ASP A 38 8.26 8.33 0.62
C ASP A 38 6.93 7.77 1.10
N LEU A 39 6.56 6.56 0.66
CA LEU A 39 5.35 5.87 1.08
C LEU A 39 5.29 5.66 2.59
N VAL A 40 6.36 5.08 3.16
CA VAL A 40 6.41 4.81 4.61
C VAL A 40 6.39 6.10 5.41
N THR A 41 7.08 7.13 4.94
CA THR A 41 7.08 8.45 5.57
C THR A 41 5.68 9.07 5.57
N ALA A 42 4.97 9.01 4.44
CA ALA A 42 3.60 9.50 4.33
C ALA A 42 2.63 8.73 5.23
N LEU A 43 2.68 7.39 5.21
CA LEU A 43 1.82 6.53 6.05
C LEU A 43 1.99 6.84 7.54
N ALA A 44 3.23 7.04 8.00
CA ALA A 44 3.51 7.39 9.39
C ALA A 44 2.86 8.74 9.77
N GLY A 45 3.08 9.78 8.96
CA GLY A 45 2.51 11.10 9.21
C GLY A 45 0.98 11.13 9.15
N GLU A 46 0.37 10.43 8.19
CA GLU A 46 -1.09 10.33 8.08
C GLU A 46 -1.70 9.57 9.28
N ALA A 47 -1.06 8.50 9.73
CA ALA A 47 -1.50 7.75 10.90
C ALA A 47 -1.47 8.62 12.17
N GLU A 48 -0.41 9.40 12.39
CA GLU A 48 -0.32 10.35 13.51
C GLU A 48 -1.49 11.35 13.49
N ILE A 49 -1.78 11.93 12.32
CA ILE A 49 -2.89 12.88 12.15
C ILE A 49 -4.24 12.20 12.45
N ALA A 50 -4.45 10.99 11.93
CA ALA A 50 -5.68 10.24 12.11
C ALA A 50 -5.90 9.87 13.59
N LEU A 51 -4.86 9.40 14.27
CA LEU A 51 -4.90 9.09 15.70
C LEU A 51 -5.17 10.32 16.55
N ALA A 52 -4.52 11.44 16.26
CA ALA A 52 -4.77 12.70 16.97
C ALA A 52 -6.23 13.17 16.79
N ARG A 53 -6.81 12.99 15.59
CA ARG A 53 -8.24 13.28 15.34
C ARG A 53 -9.15 12.37 16.16
N ALA A 54 -8.90 11.07 16.15
CA ALA A 54 -9.68 10.09 16.91
C ALA A 54 -9.62 10.36 18.42
N GLY A 55 -8.45 10.76 18.95
CA GLY A 55 -8.25 11.09 20.35
C GLY A 55 -8.99 12.34 20.85
N ARG A 56 -9.43 13.23 19.95
CA ARG A 56 -10.22 14.43 20.30
C ARG A 56 -11.72 14.15 20.45
N GLY A 57 -12.17 12.95 20.10
CA GLY A 57 -13.60 12.61 19.99
C GLY A 57 -14.33 12.21 21.27
N ARG A 58 -13.74 12.36 22.48
CA ARG A 58 -14.43 11.97 23.73
C ARG A 58 -14.22 12.97 24.86
N PRO A 59 -15.24 13.75 25.26
CA PRO A 59 -15.32 14.26 26.61
C PRO A 59 -15.53 13.06 27.56
N ALA A 60 -14.70 12.95 28.59
CA ALA A 60 -14.95 12.03 29.69
C ALA A 60 -16.30 12.42 30.31
N THR A 61 -17.30 11.55 30.18
CA THR A 61 -18.61 11.68 30.84
C THR A 61 -18.59 10.81 32.09
#